data_AF-A0AAI9XN64-F1
#
_entry.id   AF-A0AAI9XN64-F1
#
_cell.length_a   1.000
_cell.length_b   1.000
_cell.length_c   1.000
_cell.angle_alpha   90.00
_cell.angle_beta   90.00
_cell.angle_gamma   90.00
#
_symmetry.space_group_name_H-M   'P 1'
#
loop_
_entity.id
_entity.type
_entity.pdbx_description
1 polymer ?
#
loop_
_entity_poly.entity_id
_entity_poly.type
_entity_poly.pdbx_seq_one_letter_code
_entity_poly.pdbx_strand_id
1 'polypeptide(L)'
;MTETITALSMLTKAGMPSNNIVVGITSCGRSFHMAERDCYSEWCLFTGTRVKSEATPGICTGEPGYIANTEIEEMREHYLTHIKSDLLADIIVYNDTEYVSYMTDEHKTARKALYDMWHVAGTSDWAVDLQSYSYDDYYNEDYVSEPLAKCDGTYDNIDDVHNDKGNIPNHCINKYVIGALGKMLKKAVGEYGQIMDDGYDKKFEYFADALRQQRRSGMSNLFSKHLDEHFDCFRKQGGGLVDHACPPFDKSPRLSTKIVLKVKDEDKLKKFILEEYTVDWDNIEFVEISLEDNGSGHGCNLGPCGMYFIAGVPRLKRNADVPNPKSSVAESISNLRKLPDVLLDTAKDINDLPADSSPEDVIDGAMLPVFMVMTATEAMNQVADIGEELEEAERKWIIGMIVTAILFVIPAIGSALTAVTGIAMIARVATLAAEAGNAVYGAIDIAENPENAVAGIFGIVLGIAGVGSAVKGVWKEAALLRRGFKAADLASLGGGVKSKVDLVDSMVKVCRIKS
;
A
#
# COMPACT_ATOMS: atom_id res chain seq x y z
N MET A 1 -38.97 3.89 -17.15
CA MET A 1 -39.57 3.88 -18.51
C MET A 1 -40.90 4.63 -18.62
N THR A 2 -41.69 4.75 -17.55
CA THR A 2 -43.02 5.37 -17.52
C THR A 2 -43.06 6.76 -18.15
N GLU A 3 -42.11 7.62 -17.80
CA GLU A 3 -42.00 9.02 -18.20
C GLU A 3 -41.68 9.14 -19.69
N THR A 4 -40.83 8.24 -20.21
CA THR A 4 -40.53 8.16 -21.65
C THR A 4 -41.79 7.81 -22.45
N ILE A 5 -42.59 6.86 -21.98
CA ILE A 5 -43.85 6.47 -22.63
C ILE A 5 -44.85 7.63 -22.59
N THR A 6 -44.96 8.32 -21.45
CA THR A 6 -45.83 9.50 -21.34
C THR A 6 -45.40 10.61 -22.29
N ALA A 7 -44.10 10.91 -22.41
CA ALA A 7 -43.58 11.91 -23.33
C ALA A 7 -43.88 11.54 -24.80
N LEU A 8 -43.66 10.29 -25.19
CA LEU A 8 -44.01 9.79 -26.53
C LEU A 8 -45.52 9.88 -26.80
N SER A 9 -46.36 9.56 -25.80
CA SER A 9 -47.82 9.72 -25.90
C SER A 9 -48.22 11.18 -26.10
N MET A 10 -47.55 12.13 -25.44
CA MET A 10 -47.80 13.56 -25.63
C MET A 10 -47.46 14.02 -27.06
N LEU A 11 -46.29 13.62 -27.59
CA LEU A 11 -45.87 13.97 -28.95
C LEU A 11 -46.83 13.41 -30.00
N THR A 12 -47.16 12.13 -29.90
CA THR A 12 -48.06 11.45 -30.84
C THR A 12 -49.49 12.00 -30.77
N LYS A 13 -50.01 12.31 -29.57
CA LYS A 13 -51.32 12.98 -29.40
C LYS A 13 -51.34 14.41 -29.93
N ALA A 14 -50.20 15.09 -29.95
CA ALA A 14 -50.05 16.41 -30.58
C ALA A 14 -49.98 16.33 -32.13
N GLY A 15 -50.08 15.14 -32.72
CA GLY A 15 -50.11 14.92 -34.16
C GLY A 15 -48.74 14.61 -34.79
N MET A 16 -47.69 14.40 -33.99
CA MET A 16 -46.38 13.99 -34.49
C MET A 16 -46.41 12.49 -34.87
N PRO A 17 -46.16 12.13 -36.13
CA PRO A 17 -46.05 10.72 -36.53
C PRO A 17 -44.89 10.04 -35.81
N SER A 18 -45.10 8.82 -35.29
CA SER A 18 -44.06 8.07 -34.55
C SER A 18 -42.77 7.93 -35.36
N ASN A 19 -42.87 7.67 -36.67
CA ASN A 19 -41.74 7.50 -37.58
C ASN A 19 -40.93 8.77 -37.86
N ASN A 20 -41.31 9.91 -37.25
CA ASN A 20 -40.52 11.15 -37.23
C ASN A 20 -39.86 11.41 -35.87
N ILE A 21 -40.01 10.51 -34.90
CA ILE A 21 -39.49 10.67 -33.53
C ILE A 21 -38.20 9.86 -33.39
N VAL A 22 -37.11 10.52 -33.00
CA VAL A 22 -35.86 9.85 -32.58
C VAL A 22 -35.79 9.90 -31.05
N VAL A 23 -35.70 8.74 -30.41
CA VAL A 23 -35.78 8.64 -28.94
C VAL A 23 -34.39 8.60 -28.31
N GLY A 24 -34.16 9.46 -27.31
CA GLY A 24 -32.91 9.51 -26.57
C GLY A 24 -32.71 8.28 -25.67
N ILE A 25 -31.52 7.70 -25.72
CA ILE A 25 -30.96 6.79 -24.71
C ILE A 25 -29.69 7.42 -24.13
N THR A 26 -29.25 6.95 -22.97
CA THR A 26 -28.13 7.56 -22.24
C THR A 26 -27.05 6.53 -21.95
N SER A 27 -25.82 6.96 -22.12
CA SER A 27 -24.61 6.28 -21.67
C SER A 27 -23.99 6.97 -20.46
N CYS A 28 -24.78 7.73 -19.71
CA CYS A 28 -24.45 8.23 -18.39
C CYS A 28 -25.58 8.04 -17.39
N GLY A 29 -25.22 8.10 -16.11
CA GLY A 29 -26.12 8.15 -14.98
C GLY A 29 -26.25 9.55 -14.36
N ARG A 30 -27.34 9.75 -13.62
CA ARG A 30 -27.51 10.89 -12.71
C ARG A 30 -27.24 10.45 -11.29
N SER A 31 -26.31 11.14 -10.62
CA SER A 31 -25.92 10.83 -9.25
C SER A 31 -26.48 11.82 -8.22
N PHE A 32 -26.69 11.34 -7.00
CA PHE A 32 -27.22 12.10 -5.88
C PHE A 32 -26.58 11.65 -4.57
N HIS A 33 -26.34 12.59 -3.66
CA HIS A 33 -25.95 12.26 -2.29
C HIS A 33 -27.21 12.11 -1.43
N MET A 34 -27.42 10.92 -0.87
CA MET A 34 -28.57 10.58 -0.04
C MET A 34 -28.51 11.30 1.31
N ALA A 35 -29.65 11.78 1.80
CA ALA A 35 -29.73 12.44 3.11
C ALA A 35 -29.59 11.44 4.27
N GLU A 36 -29.95 10.18 4.04
CA GLU A 36 -29.90 9.10 5.03
C GLU A 36 -29.32 7.82 4.38
N ARG A 37 -28.42 7.14 5.12
CA ARG A 37 -27.90 5.82 4.73
C ARG A 37 -29.05 4.84 4.57
N ASP A 38 -28.95 3.94 3.59
CA ASP A 38 -29.92 2.87 3.29
C ASP A 38 -31.32 3.35 2.85
N CYS A 39 -31.53 4.65 2.62
CA CYS A 39 -32.76 5.20 2.05
C CYS A 39 -32.56 5.53 0.56
N TYR A 40 -32.93 4.60 -0.32
CA TYR A 40 -32.77 4.71 -1.77
C TYR A 40 -34.06 4.47 -2.58
N SER A 41 -35.22 4.42 -1.92
CA SER A 41 -36.54 4.30 -2.59
C SER A 41 -37.03 5.66 -3.08
N GLU A 42 -38.16 5.66 -3.79
CA GLU A 42 -38.79 6.87 -4.36
C GLU A 42 -39.23 7.91 -3.31
N TRP A 43 -39.26 7.54 -2.03
CA TRP A 43 -39.63 8.43 -0.92
C TRP A 43 -38.44 9.04 -0.19
N CYS A 44 -37.22 8.64 -0.57
CA CYS A 44 -36.00 9.08 0.09
C CYS A 44 -35.56 10.46 -0.37
N LEU A 45 -34.94 11.20 0.54
CA LEU A 45 -34.46 12.56 0.29
C LEU A 45 -32.99 12.53 -0.13
N PHE A 46 -32.64 13.43 -1.05
CA PHE A 46 -31.27 13.72 -1.44
C PHE A 46 -30.88 15.12 -0.97
N THR A 47 -29.59 15.32 -0.74
CA THR A 47 -28.99 16.60 -0.39
C THR A 47 -28.69 17.44 -1.63
N GLY A 48 -28.10 18.63 -1.46
CA GLY A 48 -27.88 19.60 -2.52
C GLY A 48 -29.09 20.46 -2.88
N THR A 49 -29.01 21.13 -4.03
CA THR A 49 -30.02 22.07 -4.52
C THR A 49 -30.32 21.82 -6.01
N ARG A 50 -31.36 22.48 -6.53
CA ARG A 50 -31.73 22.40 -7.96
C ARG A 50 -30.57 22.71 -8.94
N VAL A 51 -29.57 23.48 -8.51
CA VAL A 51 -28.46 23.95 -9.36
C VAL A 51 -27.09 23.44 -8.91
N LYS A 52 -27.01 22.67 -7.83
CA LYS A 52 -25.76 22.14 -7.29
C LYS A 52 -26.01 20.77 -6.68
N SER A 53 -25.44 19.74 -7.29
CA SER A 53 -25.41 18.40 -6.70
C SER A 53 -24.32 18.33 -5.63
N GLU A 54 -24.61 17.62 -4.55
CA GLU A 54 -23.63 17.27 -3.50
C GLU A 54 -23.14 15.82 -3.66
N ALA A 55 -23.53 15.15 -4.75
CA ALA A 55 -23.01 13.83 -5.10
C ALA A 55 -21.50 13.86 -5.32
N THR A 56 -20.85 12.75 -4.98
CA THR A 56 -19.43 12.57 -5.32
C THR A 56 -19.26 12.60 -6.86
N PRO A 57 -18.37 13.45 -7.41
CA PRO A 57 -18.14 13.50 -8.85
C PRO A 57 -17.47 12.20 -9.33
N GLY A 58 -17.79 11.78 -10.57
CA GLY A 58 -17.05 10.70 -11.22
C GLY A 58 -15.59 11.07 -11.43
N ILE A 59 -14.70 10.08 -11.39
CA ILE A 59 -13.25 10.25 -11.56
C ILE A 59 -12.89 10.87 -12.93
N CYS A 60 -13.70 10.62 -13.95
CA CYS A 60 -13.53 11.06 -15.33
C CYS A 60 -14.46 12.19 -15.74
N THR A 61 -15.74 12.09 -15.36
CA THR A 61 -16.71 13.13 -15.67
C THR A 61 -16.45 14.40 -14.86
N GLY A 62 -15.90 14.27 -13.65
CA GLY A 62 -15.50 15.39 -12.80
C GLY A 62 -16.65 16.30 -12.33
N GLU A 63 -17.89 15.95 -12.64
CA GLU A 63 -19.06 16.79 -12.44
C GLU A 63 -20.04 16.13 -11.44
N PRO A 64 -20.29 16.74 -10.27
CA PRO A 64 -21.27 16.25 -9.31
C PRO A 64 -22.67 16.11 -9.93
N GLY A 65 -23.27 14.93 -9.83
CA GLY A 65 -24.59 14.65 -10.39
C GLY A 65 -24.59 14.10 -11.82
N TYR A 66 -23.40 13.79 -12.36
CA TYR A 66 -23.23 13.23 -13.70
C TYR A 66 -22.06 12.25 -13.70
N ILE A 67 -22.30 11.00 -14.12
CA ILE A 67 -21.27 9.96 -14.15
C ILE A 67 -21.41 9.17 -15.44
N ALA A 68 -20.30 8.89 -16.14
CA ALA A 68 -20.30 8.10 -17.36
C ALA A 68 -20.63 6.63 -17.06
N ASN A 69 -21.28 5.93 -18.01
CA ASN A 69 -21.55 4.50 -17.85
C ASN A 69 -20.26 3.71 -17.67
N THR A 70 -19.17 4.05 -18.36
CA THR A 70 -17.88 3.36 -18.18
C THR A 70 -17.38 3.43 -16.74
N GLU A 71 -17.53 4.59 -16.07
CA GLU A 71 -17.16 4.75 -14.66
C GLU A 71 -18.13 3.96 -13.77
N ILE A 72 -19.41 3.93 -14.12
CA ILE A 72 -20.43 3.19 -13.37
C ILE A 72 -20.20 1.67 -13.47
N GLU A 73 -19.88 1.13 -14.64
CA GLU A 73 -19.62 -0.30 -14.81
C GLU A 73 -18.35 -0.74 -14.04
N GLU A 74 -17.30 0.08 -13.97
CA GLU A 74 -16.16 -0.19 -13.08
C GLU A 74 -16.59 -0.23 -11.61
N MET A 75 -17.43 0.72 -11.18
CA MET A 75 -17.98 0.72 -9.83
C MET A 75 -18.83 -0.54 -9.56
N ARG A 76 -19.60 -1.02 -10.54
CA ARG A 76 -20.45 -2.22 -10.41
C ARG A 76 -19.68 -3.50 -10.11
N GLU A 77 -18.48 -3.64 -10.66
CA GLU A 77 -17.64 -4.82 -10.39
C GLU A 77 -17.15 -4.85 -8.93
N HIS A 78 -17.20 -3.70 -8.22
CA HIS A 78 -16.58 -3.52 -6.91
C HIS A 78 -17.57 -3.22 -5.76
N TYR A 79 -18.78 -2.72 -6.02
CA TYR A 79 -19.76 -2.33 -5.00
C TYR A 79 -21.03 -3.21 -5.03
N LEU A 80 -21.27 -3.97 -3.95
CA LEU A 80 -22.23 -5.09 -3.90
C LEU A 80 -23.74 -4.73 -3.78
N THR A 81 -24.13 -3.45 -3.66
CA THR A 81 -25.56 -3.10 -3.56
C THR A 81 -26.11 -2.66 -4.92
N HIS A 82 -26.45 -3.65 -5.75
CA HIS A 82 -27.14 -3.46 -7.02
C HIS A 82 -28.64 -3.59 -6.82
N ILE A 83 -29.38 -2.53 -7.09
CA ILE A 83 -30.84 -2.59 -7.13
C ILE A 83 -31.23 -2.65 -8.59
N LYS A 84 -31.46 -3.87 -9.07
CA LYS A 84 -32.09 -4.07 -10.38
C LYS A 84 -33.50 -3.52 -10.33
N SER A 85 -33.82 -2.57 -11.21
CA SER A 85 -35.17 -2.04 -11.31
C SER A 85 -35.87 -2.60 -12.54
N ASP A 86 -37.13 -3.00 -12.37
CA ASP A 86 -37.99 -3.55 -13.43
C ASP A 86 -38.38 -2.51 -14.52
N LEU A 87 -37.82 -1.29 -14.45
CA LEU A 87 -38.18 -0.15 -15.31
C LEU A 87 -37.17 0.12 -16.45
N LEU A 88 -36.37 -0.89 -16.82
CA LEU A 88 -35.27 -0.79 -17.79
C LEU A 88 -34.30 0.35 -17.44
N ALA A 89 -33.97 0.48 -16.17
CA ALA A 89 -32.97 1.36 -15.59
C ALA A 89 -32.42 0.64 -14.36
N ASP A 90 -31.18 0.88 -14.00
CA ASP A 90 -30.58 0.31 -12.79
C ASP A 90 -30.19 1.42 -11.82
N ILE A 91 -30.06 1.03 -10.55
CA ILE A 91 -29.60 1.88 -9.47
C ILE A 91 -28.42 1.21 -8.79
N ILE A 92 -27.38 1.98 -8.50
CA ILE A 92 -26.28 1.58 -7.62
C ILE A 92 -26.24 2.54 -6.44
N VAL A 93 -26.07 1.97 -5.25
CA VAL A 93 -25.73 2.70 -4.04
C VAL A 93 -24.27 2.37 -3.69
N TYR A 94 -23.45 3.38 -3.53
CA TYR A 94 -22.01 3.25 -3.22
C TYR A 94 -21.61 4.21 -2.09
N ASN A 95 -20.47 3.95 -1.45
CA ASN A 95 -19.95 4.77 -0.32
C ASN A 95 -21.02 5.09 0.76
N ASP A 96 -21.91 4.13 1.06
CA ASP A 96 -23.06 4.22 1.97
C ASP A 96 -24.15 5.26 1.66
N THR A 97 -23.81 6.35 0.96
CA THR A 97 -24.62 7.57 0.85
C THR A 97 -24.67 8.13 -0.56
N GLU A 98 -24.03 7.48 -1.53
CA GLU A 98 -24.07 7.90 -2.93
C GLU A 98 -25.02 7.02 -3.73
N TYR A 99 -25.83 7.65 -4.56
CA TYR A 99 -26.82 7.01 -5.41
C TYR A 99 -26.54 7.37 -6.87
N VAL A 100 -26.62 6.41 -7.79
CA VAL A 100 -26.62 6.69 -9.23
C VAL A 100 -27.66 5.85 -9.95
N SER A 101 -28.49 6.49 -10.77
CA SER A 101 -29.41 5.81 -11.69
C SER A 101 -28.92 5.95 -13.12
N TYR A 102 -28.89 4.82 -13.85
CA TYR A 102 -28.29 4.71 -15.17
C TYR A 102 -28.94 3.59 -16.00
N MET A 103 -28.48 3.40 -17.24
CA MET A 103 -28.94 2.33 -18.13
C MET A 103 -27.76 1.45 -18.52
N THR A 104 -27.89 0.13 -18.33
CA THR A 104 -26.93 -0.85 -18.84
C THR A 104 -27.07 -1.01 -20.37
N ASP A 105 -26.09 -1.65 -21.01
CA ASP A 105 -26.18 -2.00 -22.43
C ASP A 105 -27.35 -2.95 -22.73
N GLU A 106 -27.68 -3.83 -21.80
CA GLU A 106 -28.86 -4.69 -21.87
C GLU A 106 -30.15 -3.86 -21.87
N HIS A 107 -30.28 -2.89 -20.96
CA HIS A 107 -31.43 -1.99 -20.90
C HIS A 107 -31.54 -1.08 -22.13
N LYS A 108 -30.41 -0.56 -22.63
CA LYS A 108 -30.38 0.20 -23.89
C LYS A 108 -30.89 -0.65 -25.06
N THR A 109 -30.46 -1.90 -25.15
CA THR A 109 -30.89 -2.86 -26.19
C THR A 109 -32.38 -3.16 -26.09
N ALA A 110 -32.88 -3.44 -24.89
CA ALA A 110 -34.31 -3.68 -24.64
C ALA A 110 -35.18 -2.46 -25.01
N ARG A 111 -34.72 -1.25 -24.68
CA ARG A 111 -35.42 0.00 -25.06
C ARG A 111 -35.44 0.21 -26.58
N LYS A 112 -34.31 0.00 -27.28
CA LYS A 112 -34.26 0.06 -28.75
C LYS A 112 -35.29 -0.87 -29.40
N ALA A 113 -35.40 -2.11 -28.91
CA ALA A 113 -36.39 -3.07 -29.41
C ALA A 113 -37.85 -2.61 -29.20
N LEU A 114 -38.15 -1.99 -28.05
CA LEU A 114 -39.48 -1.40 -27.80
C LEU A 114 -39.77 -0.22 -28.73
N TYR A 115 -38.78 0.64 -28.96
CA TYR A 115 -38.90 1.79 -29.85
C TYR A 115 -39.15 1.36 -31.31
N ASP A 116 -38.45 0.32 -31.77
CA ASP A 116 -38.67 -0.27 -33.10
C ASP A 116 -40.09 -0.85 -33.22
N MET A 117 -40.57 -1.54 -32.17
CA MET A 117 -41.94 -2.06 -32.10
C MET A 117 -42.99 -0.95 -32.13
N TRP A 118 -42.68 0.25 -31.64
CA TRP A 118 -43.55 1.42 -31.70
C TRP A 118 -43.41 2.23 -32.99
N HIS A 119 -42.62 1.73 -33.95
CA HIS A 119 -42.40 2.36 -35.25
C HIS A 119 -41.88 3.80 -35.14
N VAL A 120 -41.00 4.06 -34.17
CA VAL A 120 -40.30 5.35 -34.12
C VAL A 120 -39.18 5.40 -35.17
N ALA A 121 -38.63 6.58 -35.45
CA ALA A 121 -37.61 6.78 -36.49
C ALA A 121 -36.26 6.13 -36.14
N GLY A 122 -35.96 6.02 -34.84
CA GLY A 122 -34.72 5.44 -34.33
C GLY A 122 -34.37 5.93 -32.93
N THR A 123 -33.11 5.78 -32.55
CA THR A 123 -32.57 6.25 -31.25
C THR A 123 -31.35 7.15 -31.41
N SER A 124 -31.14 8.03 -30.42
CA SER A 124 -29.93 8.84 -30.27
C SER A 124 -29.31 8.55 -28.92
N ASP A 125 -28.01 8.27 -28.87
CA ASP A 125 -27.29 7.96 -27.62
C ASP A 125 -26.53 9.19 -27.13
N TRP A 126 -26.72 9.54 -25.86
CA TRP A 126 -25.98 10.58 -25.17
C TRP A 126 -25.06 9.96 -24.10
N ALA A 127 -23.75 9.87 -24.31
CA ALA A 127 -23.03 10.12 -25.55
C ALA A 127 -21.94 9.04 -25.74
N VAL A 128 -21.40 8.94 -26.95
CA VAL A 128 -20.48 7.87 -27.38
C VAL A 128 -19.27 7.76 -26.44
N ASP A 129 -18.83 8.89 -25.94
CA ASP A 129 -17.72 9.07 -25.04
C ASP A 129 -17.88 8.50 -23.64
N LEU A 130 -19.12 8.32 -23.21
CA LEU A 130 -19.46 7.86 -21.86
C LEU A 130 -19.60 6.33 -21.81
N GLN A 131 -19.56 5.66 -22.97
CA GLN A 131 -19.82 4.24 -23.13
C GLN A 131 -18.64 3.37 -22.69
N SER A 132 -17.42 3.80 -23.00
CA SER A 132 -16.20 3.06 -22.71
C SER A 132 -15.00 4.00 -22.69
N TYR A 133 -13.94 3.63 -21.97
CA TYR A 133 -12.63 4.28 -22.11
C TYR A 133 -12.12 4.20 -23.56
N SER A 134 -11.46 5.26 -24.04
CA SER A 134 -10.76 5.18 -25.34
C SER A 134 -9.45 4.42 -25.17
N TYR A 135 -9.34 3.24 -25.76
CA TYR A 135 -8.07 2.79 -26.31
C TYR A 135 -7.86 3.52 -27.64
N ASP A 136 -6.65 4.03 -27.88
CA ASP A 136 -6.25 4.61 -29.17
C ASP A 136 -6.15 3.51 -30.26
N ASP A 137 -7.28 2.87 -30.58
CA ASP A 137 -7.43 1.97 -31.73
C ASP A 137 -8.56 2.51 -32.62
N TYR A 138 -8.25 3.53 -33.40
CA TYR A 138 -9.08 3.95 -34.54
C TYR A 138 -8.31 3.74 -35.84
N TYR A 139 -8.14 2.47 -36.23
CA TYR A 139 -7.96 2.12 -37.63
C TYR A 139 -9.33 2.22 -38.31
N ASN A 140 -9.62 3.39 -38.87
CA ASN A 140 -10.63 3.53 -39.91
C ASN A 140 -9.90 3.99 -41.17
N GLU A 141 -9.89 3.14 -42.20
CA GLU A 141 -9.03 3.26 -43.40
C GLU A 141 -9.30 4.50 -44.27
N ASP A 142 -10.30 5.34 -43.95
CA ASP A 142 -10.73 6.47 -44.78
C ASP A 142 -10.53 7.88 -44.17
N TYR A 143 -9.81 8.01 -43.06
CA TYR A 143 -9.37 9.33 -42.56
C TYR A 143 -7.83 9.37 -42.49
N VAL A 144 -7.22 10.12 -43.41
CA VAL A 144 -5.80 10.49 -43.30
C VAL A 144 -5.67 11.48 -42.15
N SER A 145 -5.43 10.97 -40.93
CA SER A 145 -5.04 11.81 -39.81
C SER A 145 -3.67 12.41 -40.11
N GLU A 146 -3.48 13.69 -39.74
CA GLU A 146 -2.16 14.29 -39.78
C GLU A 146 -1.20 13.41 -38.96
N PRO A 147 0.01 13.11 -39.46
CA PRO A 147 0.95 12.27 -38.74
C PRO A 147 1.25 12.90 -37.39
N LEU A 148 1.02 12.12 -36.32
CA LEU A 148 1.31 12.54 -34.96
C LEU A 148 2.75 13.06 -34.87
N ALA A 149 2.93 14.19 -34.19
CA ALA A 149 4.25 14.74 -33.91
C ALA A 149 5.12 13.67 -33.24
N LYS A 150 6.41 13.60 -33.58
CA LYS A 150 7.29 12.58 -33.01
C LYS A 150 7.47 12.78 -31.51
N CYS A 151 7.60 11.67 -30.79
CA CYS A 151 7.98 11.68 -29.37
C CYS A 151 9.50 11.51 -29.21
N ASP A 152 10.25 12.54 -29.56
CA ASP A 152 11.72 12.63 -29.58
C ASP A 152 12.34 13.34 -28.36
N GLY A 153 11.51 13.83 -27.44
CA GLY A 153 11.93 14.38 -26.16
C GLY A 153 12.58 13.34 -25.24
N THR A 154 13.45 13.80 -24.34
CA THR A 154 14.12 12.97 -23.34
C THR A 154 14.13 13.69 -22.00
N TYR A 155 13.61 13.02 -20.97
CA TYR A 155 13.50 13.56 -19.61
C TYR A 155 14.21 12.61 -18.65
N ASP A 156 14.92 13.12 -17.65
CA ASP A 156 15.68 12.28 -16.72
C ASP A 156 14.87 11.88 -15.48
N ASN A 157 13.88 12.70 -15.12
CA ASN A 157 12.99 12.47 -14.01
C ASN A 157 11.58 13.03 -14.28
N ILE A 158 10.62 12.70 -13.40
CA ILE A 158 9.22 13.13 -13.51
C ILE A 158 9.04 14.65 -13.34
N ASP A 159 9.92 15.34 -12.62
CA ASP A 159 9.86 16.79 -12.47
C ASP A 159 10.18 17.48 -13.80
N ASP A 160 11.15 16.96 -14.56
CA ASP A 160 11.49 17.46 -15.90
C ASP A 160 10.28 17.32 -16.85
N VAL A 161 9.59 16.17 -16.79
CA VAL A 161 8.35 15.93 -17.57
C VAL A 161 7.27 16.92 -17.15
N HIS A 162 7.07 17.12 -15.85
CA HIS A 162 6.05 18.03 -15.33
C HIS A 162 6.30 19.47 -15.76
N ASN A 163 7.55 19.91 -15.69
CA ASN A 163 7.95 21.27 -16.03
C ASN A 163 7.77 21.56 -17.53
N ASP A 164 7.89 20.54 -18.39
CA ASP A 164 7.75 20.67 -19.84
C ASP A 164 6.37 20.23 -20.38
N LYS A 165 5.43 19.86 -19.49
CA LYS A 165 4.12 19.31 -19.89
C LYS A 165 3.30 20.19 -20.84
N GLY A 166 3.56 21.50 -20.85
CA GLY A 166 2.92 22.44 -21.78
C GLY A 166 3.42 22.35 -23.23
N ASN A 167 4.62 21.80 -23.44
CA ASN A 167 5.25 21.64 -24.75
C ASN A 167 5.22 20.18 -25.25
N ILE A 168 4.95 19.21 -24.35
CA ILE A 168 4.86 17.79 -24.68
C ILE A 168 3.56 17.50 -25.44
N PRO A 169 3.60 16.86 -26.63
CA PRO A 169 2.40 16.38 -27.28
C PRO A 169 1.66 15.39 -26.37
N ASN A 170 0.33 15.53 -26.25
CA ASN A 170 -0.48 14.72 -25.31
C ASN A 170 -0.30 13.20 -25.46
N HIS A 171 -0.04 12.71 -26.68
CA HIS A 171 0.18 11.27 -26.92
C HIS A 171 1.56 10.79 -26.47
N CYS A 172 2.52 11.70 -26.22
CA CYS A 172 3.86 11.38 -25.76
C CYS A 172 4.01 11.41 -24.24
N ILE A 173 3.06 11.98 -23.49
CA ILE A 173 3.22 12.22 -22.05
C ILE A 173 3.46 10.91 -21.27
N ASN A 174 2.67 9.87 -21.54
CA ASN A 174 2.80 8.58 -20.86
C ASN A 174 4.15 7.92 -21.18
N LYS A 175 4.61 7.99 -22.44
CA LYS A 175 5.94 7.53 -22.84
C LYS A 175 7.04 8.20 -22.03
N TYR A 176 6.96 9.51 -21.87
CA TYR A 176 7.98 10.27 -21.14
C TYR A 176 7.92 10.03 -19.64
N VAL A 177 6.73 9.86 -19.06
CA VAL A 177 6.56 9.47 -17.65
C VAL A 177 7.15 8.07 -17.39
N ILE A 178 6.81 7.06 -18.20
CA ILE A 178 7.34 5.70 -18.06
C ILE A 178 8.88 5.72 -18.22
N GLY A 179 9.38 6.43 -19.22
CA GLY A 179 10.83 6.58 -19.45
C GLY A 179 11.54 7.26 -18.28
N ALA A 180 10.96 8.30 -17.71
CA ALA A 180 11.48 8.99 -16.53
C ALA A 180 11.49 8.07 -15.30
N LEU A 181 10.40 7.34 -15.03
CA LEU A 181 10.33 6.33 -13.97
C LEU A 181 11.42 5.26 -14.13
N GLY A 182 11.62 4.76 -15.36
CA GLY A 182 12.69 3.81 -15.67
C GLY A 182 14.09 4.36 -15.38
N LYS A 183 14.39 5.61 -15.76
CA LYS A 183 15.69 6.26 -15.47
C LYS A 183 15.89 6.51 -13.98
N MET A 184 14.87 7.00 -13.28
CA MET A 184 14.88 7.24 -11.84
C MET A 184 15.17 5.94 -11.09
N LEU A 185 14.50 4.85 -11.46
CA LEU A 185 14.76 3.53 -10.90
C LEU A 185 16.18 3.04 -11.23
N LYS A 186 16.65 3.22 -12.47
CA LYS A 186 18.01 2.85 -12.89
C LYS A 186 19.06 3.52 -12.01
N LYS A 187 18.89 4.81 -11.75
CA LYS A 187 19.77 5.58 -10.86
C LYS A 187 19.72 5.02 -9.44
N ALA A 188 18.52 4.87 -8.86
CA ALA A 188 18.34 4.39 -7.49
C ALA A 188 18.94 2.97 -7.30
N VAL A 189 18.64 2.03 -8.19
CA VAL A 189 19.18 0.67 -8.13
C VAL A 189 20.72 0.65 -8.30
N GLY A 190 21.26 1.56 -9.12
CA GLY A 190 22.71 1.75 -9.25
C GLY A 190 23.36 2.21 -7.95
N GLU A 191 22.81 3.25 -7.32
CA GLU A 191 23.27 3.76 -6.01
C GLU A 191 23.15 2.71 -4.91
N TYR A 192 22.03 1.97 -4.87
CA TYR A 192 21.86 0.84 -3.96
C TYR A 192 22.97 -0.20 -4.17
N GLY A 193 23.25 -0.57 -5.43
CA GLY A 193 24.31 -1.51 -5.77
C GLY A 193 25.68 -1.08 -5.24
N GLN A 194 26.02 0.20 -5.37
CA GLN A 194 27.27 0.75 -4.84
C GLN A 194 27.36 0.61 -3.31
N ILE A 195 26.26 0.88 -2.60
CA ILE A 195 26.21 0.73 -1.13
C ILE A 195 26.41 -0.74 -0.73
N MET A 196 25.84 -1.68 -1.48
CA MET A 196 26.00 -3.12 -1.23
C MET A 196 27.42 -3.60 -1.44
N ASP A 197 28.06 -3.11 -2.51
CA ASP A 197 29.44 -3.45 -2.85
C ASP A 197 30.42 -2.84 -1.84
N ASP A 198 30.18 -1.60 -1.40
CA ASP A 198 31.01 -0.88 -0.42
C ASP A 198 30.19 -0.06 0.57
N GLY A 199 30.39 -0.32 1.87
CA GLY A 199 29.77 0.42 2.97
C GLY A 199 28.55 -0.22 3.64
N TYR A 200 27.89 -1.20 3.01
CA TYR A 200 26.72 -1.87 3.59
C TYR A 200 27.03 -2.50 4.96
N ASP A 201 28.10 -3.30 5.09
CA ASP A 201 28.40 -4.02 6.34
C ASP A 201 28.67 -3.05 7.49
N LYS A 202 29.35 -1.93 7.20
CA LYS A 202 29.57 -0.86 8.17
C LYS A 202 28.26 -0.19 8.57
N LYS A 203 27.37 0.11 7.62
CA LYS A 203 26.05 0.70 7.87
C LYS A 203 25.15 -0.25 8.67
N PHE A 204 25.19 -1.54 8.37
CA PHE A 204 24.46 -2.58 9.09
C PHE A 204 24.96 -2.74 10.53
N GLU A 205 26.26 -2.61 10.79
CA GLU A 205 26.77 -2.73 12.16
C GLU A 205 26.24 -1.63 13.09
N TYR A 206 26.08 -0.39 12.60
CA TYR A 206 25.42 0.67 13.38
C TYR A 206 23.99 0.29 13.79
N PHE A 207 23.27 -0.39 12.90
CA PHE A 207 21.94 -0.92 13.19
C PHE A 207 21.95 -2.10 14.15
N ALA A 208 22.84 -3.08 13.92
CA ALA A 208 23.01 -4.22 14.80
C ALA A 208 23.28 -3.74 16.24
N ASP A 209 24.10 -2.71 16.41
CA ASP A 209 24.35 -2.08 17.71
C ASP A 209 23.12 -1.40 18.31
N ALA A 210 22.39 -0.61 17.53
CA ALA A 210 21.15 0.02 18.01
C ALA A 210 20.10 -1.02 18.42
N LEU A 211 19.92 -2.09 17.65
CA LEU A 211 19.04 -3.20 17.98
C LEU A 211 19.47 -3.94 19.24
N ARG A 212 20.76 -4.25 19.40
CA ARG A 212 21.28 -4.88 20.62
C ARG A 212 20.97 -4.01 21.84
N GLN A 213 21.12 -2.68 21.72
CA GLN A 213 20.77 -1.74 22.79
C GLN A 213 19.27 -1.72 23.08
N GLN A 214 18.43 -1.61 22.05
CA GLN A 214 16.98 -1.60 22.18
C GLN A 214 16.47 -2.90 22.83
N ARG A 215 16.91 -4.07 22.35
CA ARG A 215 16.54 -5.38 22.90
C ARG A 215 16.98 -5.54 24.35
N ARG A 216 18.20 -5.11 24.69
CA ARG A 216 18.68 -5.09 26.09
C ARG A 216 17.78 -4.26 26.99
N SER A 217 17.35 -3.09 26.51
CA SER A 217 16.43 -2.23 27.25
C SER A 217 15.03 -2.86 27.33
N GLY A 218 14.51 -3.42 26.23
CA GLY A 218 13.17 -4.00 26.17
C GLY A 218 12.99 -5.23 27.07
N MET A 219 14.04 -6.04 27.22
CA MET A 219 14.03 -7.21 28.11
C MET A 219 13.90 -6.85 29.61
N SER A 220 14.02 -5.58 30.01
CA SER A 220 13.67 -5.18 31.39
C SER A 220 12.18 -5.40 31.70
N ASN A 221 11.31 -5.43 30.68
CA ASN A 221 9.88 -5.72 30.84
C ASN A 221 9.63 -7.18 31.25
N LEU A 222 10.38 -8.14 30.72
CA LEU A 222 10.31 -9.55 31.15
C LEU A 222 10.52 -9.65 32.66
N PHE A 223 11.53 -8.95 33.17
CA PHE A 223 11.87 -8.96 34.60
C PHE A 223 10.86 -8.20 35.48
N SER A 224 10.23 -7.13 34.98
CA SER A 224 9.32 -6.29 35.77
C SER A 224 7.84 -6.67 35.68
N LYS A 225 7.42 -7.38 34.62
CA LYS A 225 5.99 -7.65 34.34
C LYS A 225 5.64 -9.13 34.15
N HIS A 226 6.59 -9.95 33.69
CA HIS A 226 6.32 -11.35 33.29
C HIS A 226 7.18 -12.36 34.07
N LEU A 227 7.79 -11.91 35.17
CA LEU A 227 8.71 -12.74 35.95
C LEU A 227 8.00 -13.94 36.57
N ASP A 228 6.81 -13.72 37.14
CA ASP A 228 5.97 -14.74 37.76
C ASP A 228 5.35 -15.71 36.73
N GLU A 229 5.13 -15.28 35.49
CA GLU A 229 4.62 -16.15 34.42
C GLU A 229 5.63 -17.23 34.01
N HIS A 230 6.93 -16.91 34.06
CA HIS A 230 7.99 -17.75 33.50
C HIS A 230 8.98 -18.32 34.52
N PHE A 231 9.03 -17.77 35.74
CA PHE A 231 10.01 -18.16 36.75
C PHE A 231 9.38 -18.50 38.09
N ASP A 232 10.00 -19.45 38.79
CA ASP A 232 9.85 -19.67 40.22
C ASP A 232 11.00 -18.98 40.96
N CYS A 233 10.68 -18.29 42.06
CA CYS A 233 11.62 -17.52 42.86
C CYS A 233 11.98 -18.27 44.14
N PHE A 234 13.28 -18.33 44.46
CA PHE A 234 13.76 -18.96 45.70
C PHE A 234 14.69 -18.01 46.44
N ARG A 235 14.52 -17.90 47.76
CA ARG A 235 15.47 -17.19 48.61
C ARG A 235 16.55 -18.14 49.10
N LYS A 236 17.82 -17.75 48.98
CA LYS A 236 18.94 -18.48 49.58
C LYS A 236 18.95 -18.24 51.09
N GLN A 237 18.81 -19.31 51.86
CA GLN A 237 18.83 -19.25 53.33
C GLN A 237 19.71 -20.39 53.86
N GLY A 238 20.81 -20.04 54.53
CA GLY A 238 21.84 -21.02 54.90
C GLY A 238 22.46 -21.70 53.69
N GLY A 239 22.57 -23.04 53.73
CA GLY A 239 23.05 -23.86 52.61
C GLY A 239 21.99 -24.22 51.57
N GLY A 240 20.72 -23.83 51.75
CA GLY A 240 19.58 -24.27 50.93
C GLY A 240 18.84 -23.13 50.22
N LEU A 241 17.89 -23.54 49.36
CA LEU A 241 16.94 -22.68 48.69
C LEU A 241 15.55 -22.91 49.28
N VAL A 242 14.83 -21.83 49.58
CA VAL A 242 13.46 -21.86 50.11
C VAL A 242 12.56 -21.09 49.17
N ASP A 243 11.35 -21.59 48.92
CA ASP A 243 10.35 -20.95 48.05
C ASP A 243 10.10 -19.49 48.47
N HIS A 244 9.94 -18.63 47.45
CA HIS A 244 9.73 -17.21 47.61
C HIS A 244 8.77 -16.67 46.53
N ALA A 245 8.06 -15.58 46.83
CA ALA A 245 7.14 -14.99 45.87
C ALA A 245 7.89 -14.35 44.69
N CYS A 246 7.29 -14.41 43.49
CA CYS A 246 7.71 -13.62 42.34
C CYS A 246 6.71 -12.47 42.12
N PRO A 247 7.18 -11.25 41.76
CA PRO A 247 8.57 -10.83 41.82
C PRO A 247 9.07 -10.70 43.28
N PRO A 248 10.37 -10.87 43.55
CA PRO A 248 10.92 -11.04 44.90
C PRO A 248 11.07 -9.74 45.71
N PHE A 249 10.28 -8.71 45.38
CA PHE A 249 10.36 -7.39 45.98
C PHE A 249 9.54 -7.33 47.28
N ASP A 250 10.11 -7.86 48.37
CA ASP A 250 9.60 -7.59 49.71
C ASP A 250 9.78 -6.11 50.06
N LYS A 251 8.87 -5.54 50.87
CA LYS A 251 9.02 -4.18 51.41
C LYS A 251 10.21 -4.13 52.37
N SER A 252 11.35 -3.68 51.86
CA SER A 252 12.59 -3.35 52.59
C SER A 252 13.33 -4.55 53.21
N PRO A 253 14.23 -5.22 52.47
CA PRO A 253 15.13 -6.18 53.07
C PRO A 253 16.10 -5.44 54.02
N ARG A 254 16.09 -5.78 55.30
CA ARG A 254 17.04 -5.19 56.27
C ARG A 254 18.49 -5.67 56.08
N LEU A 255 18.72 -6.66 55.21
CA LEU A 255 19.99 -7.34 54.95
C LEU A 255 20.11 -7.75 53.48
N SER A 256 21.35 -7.89 52.98
CA SER A 256 21.60 -8.38 51.61
C SER A 256 20.96 -9.76 51.39
N THR A 257 20.07 -9.86 50.40
CA THR A 257 19.27 -11.06 50.14
C THR A 257 19.59 -11.64 48.78
N LYS A 258 19.89 -12.94 48.70
CA LYS A 258 20.11 -13.65 47.43
C LYS A 258 18.86 -14.38 46.99
N ILE A 259 18.38 -14.08 45.79
CA ILE A 259 17.26 -14.72 45.12
C ILE A 259 17.80 -15.54 43.95
N VAL A 260 17.24 -16.72 43.74
CA VAL A 260 17.54 -17.59 42.59
C VAL A 260 16.25 -17.80 41.83
N LEU A 261 16.27 -17.43 40.55
CA LEU A 261 15.18 -17.69 39.62
C LEU A 261 15.40 -19.05 38.95
N LYS A 262 14.34 -19.84 38.83
CA LYS A 262 14.32 -21.05 38.02
C LYS A 262 13.24 -20.94 36.97
N VAL A 263 13.58 -21.27 35.73
CA VAL A 263 12.62 -21.30 34.61
C VAL A 263 11.58 -22.39 34.90
N LYS A 264 10.29 -22.04 34.80
CA LYS A 264 9.16 -22.97 34.95
C LYS A 264 9.06 -23.95 33.78
N ASP A 265 9.12 -23.39 32.58
CA ASP A 265 8.98 -24.07 31.30
C ASP A 265 9.90 -23.39 30.29
N GLU A 266 10.95 -24.09 29.88
CA GLU A 266 11.98 -23.55 29.00
C GLU A 266 11.45 -23.31 27.59
N ASP A 267 10.59 -24.17 27.06
CA ASP A 267 10.05 -24.04 25.71
C ASP A 267 9.07 -22.89 25.63
N LYS A 268 8.24 -22.70 26.67
CA LYS A 268 7.35 -21.55 26.78
C LYS A 268 8.13 -20.24 26.90
N LEU A 269 9.23 -20.22 27.66
CA LEU A 269 10.08 -19.04 27.77
C LEU A 269 10.84 -18.74 26.47
N LYS A 270 11.38 -19.76 25.79
CA LYS A 270 12.00 -19.63 24.46
C LYS A 270 11.04 -18.99 23.46
N LYS A 271 9.82 -19.53 23.39
CA LYS A 271 8.76 -19.02 22.53
C LYS A 271 8.42 -17.57 22.86
N PHE A 272 8.23 -17.24 24.14
CA PHE A 272 7.95 -15.87 24.58
C PHE A 272 9.10 -14.91 24.23
N ILE A 273 10.36 -15.28 24.45
CA ILE A 273 11.50 -14.40 24.14
C ILE A 273 11.63 -14.15 22.63
N LEU A 274 11.40 -15.20 21.82
CA LEU A 274 11.38 -15.08 20.37
C LEU A 274 10.21 -14.20 19.91
N GLU A 275 9.03 -14.39 20.48
CA GLU A 275 7.81 -13.68 20.08
C GLU A 275 7.73 -12.25 20.62
N GLU A 276 8.19 -11.96 21.83
CA GLU A 276 8.06 -10.61 22.38
C GLU A 276 9.27 -9.75 22.01
N TYR A 277 10.47 -10.34 21.98
CA TYR A 277 11.72 -9.60 21.83
C TYR A 277 12.47 -9.91 20.54
N THR A 278 12.04 -10.90 19.74
CA THR A 278 12.72 -11.34 18.51
C THR A 278 14.20 -11.66 18.73
N VAL A 279 14.47 -12.40 19.81
CA VAL A 279 15.81 -12.84 20.20
C VAL A 279 15.86 -14.37 20.17
N ASP A 280 16.77 -14.92 19.38
CA ASP A 280 17.05 -16.36 19.41
C ASP A 280 17.62 -16.77 20.76
N TRP A 281 17.21 -17.95 21.24
CA TRP A 281 17.61 -18.46 22.56
C TRP A 281 19.13 -18.56 22.74
N ASP A 282 19.86 -18.87 21.67
CA ASP A 282 21.33 -18.95 21.68
C ASP A 282 21.99 -17.59 21.97
N ASN A 283 21.26 -16.49 21.86
CA ASN A 283 21.71 -15.15 22.21
C ASN A 283 21.37 -14.75 23.66
N ILE A 284 20.74 -15.63 24.43
CA ILE A 284 20.42 -15.41 25.84
C ILE A 284 21.52 -16.00 26.74
N GLU A 285 21.89 -15.25 27.77
CA GLU A 285 22.70 -15.72 28.89
C GLU A 285 21.96 -15.47 30.20
N PHE A 286 22.20 -16.33 31.20
CA PHE A 286 21.64 -16.16 32.53
C PHE A 286 22.68 -15.56 33.45
N VAL A 287 22.36 -14.38 33.99
CA VAL A 287 23.29 -13.58 34.80
C VAL A 287 22.78 -13.41 36.22
N GLU A 288 23.67 -12.93 37.08
CA GLU A 288 23.32 -12.38 38.39
C GLU A 288 23.29 -10.86 38.30
N ILE A 289 22.19 -10.24 38.73
CA ILE A 289 22.05 -8.78 38.81
C ILE A 289 21.98 -8.33 40.28
N SER A 290 22.44 -7.11 40.53
CA SER A 290 22.29 -6.44 41.82
C SER A 290 21.26 -5.32 41.72
N LEU A 291 20.27 -5.31 42.61
CA LEU A 291 19.30 -4.21 42.73
C LEU A 291 19.46 -3.55 44.09
N GLU A 292 19.66 -2.24 44.08
CA GLU A 292 19.74 -1.40 45.28
C GLU A 292 18.34 -0.97 45.72
N ASP A 293 18.03 -1.13 47.01
CA ASP A 293 16.80 -0.58 47.60
C ASP A 293 17.06 0.85 48.11
N ASN A 294 16.53 1.84 47.38
CA ASN A 294 16.55 3.27 47.75
C ASN A 294 15.34 3.65 48.63
N GLY A 295 14.96 2.78 49.56
CA GLY A 295 13.72 2.88 50.32
C GLY A 295 13.39 4.28 50.86
N SER A 296 12.20 4.80 50.53
CA SER A 296 11.67 6.07 51.03
C SER A 296 10.91 5.91 52.36
N GLY A 297 11.44 5.12 53.30
CA GLY A 297 10.76 4.75 54.55
C GLY A 297 11.65 4.93 55.78
N HIS A 298 11.13 5.63 56.80
CA HIS A 298 11.82 6.11 58.00
C HIS A 298 12.73 5.07 58.68
N GLY A 299 14.06 5.24 58.52
CA GLY A 299 15.07 4.46 59.22
C GLY A 299 16.47 4.47 58.57
N CYS A 300 16.56 4.73 57.27
CA CYS A 300 17.83 4.76 56.54
C CYS A 300 18.32 6.21 56.35
N ASN A 301 18.91 6.80 57.38
CA ASN A 301 19.40 8.19 57.31
C ASN A 301 20.85 8.32 56.80
N LEU A 302 21.56 7.23 56.45
CA LEU A 302 22.99 7.26 56.11
C LEU A 302 23.46 6.20 55.07
N GLY A 303 22.61 5.73 54.14
CA GLY A 303 23.05 4.82 53.05
C GLY A 303 21.99 3.80 52.60
N PRO A 304 22.29 2.99 51.55
CA PRO A 304 21.35 1.99 51.01
C PRO A 304 20.94 0.96 52.06
N CYS A 305 19.64 0.67 52.16
CA CYS A 305 19.04 -0.15 53.23
C CYS A 305 19.32 -1.67 53.10
N GLY A 306 19.70 -2.12 51.90
CA GLY A 306 19.98 -3.51 51.57
C GLY A 306 20.18 -3.70 50.06
N MET A 307 20.78 -4.82 49.66
CA MET A 307 20.95 -5.20 48.25
C MET A 307 20.30 -6.55 47.95
N TYR A 308 19.61 -6.65 46.82
CA TYR A 308 19.20 -7.93 46.26
C TYR A 308 20.23 -8.42 45.25
N PHE A 309 20.68 -9.66 45.41
CA PHE A 309 21.46 -10.38 44.39
C PHE A 309 20.55 -11.42 43.74
N ILE A 310 20.16 -11.22 42.49
CA ILE A 310 19.18 -12.04 41.80
C ILE A 310 19.89 -12.84 40.72
N ALA A 311 20.04 -14.14 40.94
CA ALA A 311 20.67 -15.07 40.01
C ALA A 311 19.63 -15.72 39.09
N GLY A 312 20.02 -16.00 37.84
CA GLY A 312 19.16 -16.65 36.86
C GLY A 312 18.28 -15.68 36.08
N VAL A 313 18.69 -14.41 35.97
CA VAL A 313 18.00 -13.42 35.14
C VAL A 313 18.42 -13.60 33.68
N PRO A 314 17.49 -13.85 32.73
CA PRO A 314 17.83 -13.92 31.32
C PRO A 314 18.20 -12.54 30.78
N ARG A 315 19.30 -12.47 30.05
CA ARG A 315 19.80 -11.24 29.43
C ARG A 315 20.34 -11.54 28.04
N LEU A 316 20.23 -10.56 27.14
CA LEU A 316 20.88 -10.63 25.84
C LEU A 316 22.42 -10.56 25.99
N LYS A 317 23.13 -11.51 25.40
CA LYS A 317 24.60 -11.56 25.36
C LYS A 317 25.21 -10.24 24.87
N ARG A 318 26.40 -9.90 25.37
CA ARG A 318 27.10 -8.66 24.96
C ARG A 318 27.41 -8.62 23.45
N ASN A 319 27.71 -9.77 22.87
CA ASN A 319 28.00 -9.97 21.45
C ASN A 319 26.89 -10.76 20.75
N ALA A 320 25.63 -10.62 21.21
CA ALA A 320 24.50 -11.28 20.58
C ALA A 320 24.51 -11.02 19.07
N ASP A 321 24.42 -12.11 18.32
CA ASP A 321 24.47 -12.06 16.87
C ASP A 321 23.22 -11.36 16.35
N VAL A 322 23.42 -10.51 15.35
CA VAL A 322 22.33 -9.86 14.61
C VAL A 322 22.53 -10.31 13.17
N PRO A 323 21.74 -11.30 12.71
CA PRO A 323 21.90 -11.88 11.39
C PRO A 323 21.85 -10.79 10.31
N ASN A 324 22.91 -10.71 9.51
CA ASN A 324 23.04 -9.73 8.45
C ASN A 324 22.36 -10.26 7.16
N PRO A 325 21.30 -9.60 6.64
CA PRO A 325 20.54 -10.08 5.49
C PRO A 325 21.18 -9.73 4.13
N LYS A 326 22.47 -9.31 4.09
CA LYS A 326 23.15 -8.85 2.87
C LYS A 326 22.97 -9.78 1.68
N SER A 327 23.06 -11.10 1.89
CA SER A 327 22.90 -12.09 0.81
C SER A 327 21.48 -12.10 0.23
N SER A 328 20.45 -12.05 1.09
CA SER A 328 19.05 -12.00 0.68
C SER A 328 18.73 -10.69 -0.03
N VAL A 329 19.25 -9.58 0.48
CA VAL A 329 19.13 -8.25 -0.14
C VAL A 329 19.81 -8.22 -1.52
N ALA A 330 21.00 -8.83 -1.65
CA ALA A 330 21.71 -8.90 -2.93
C ALA A 330 20.94 -9.67 -4.00
N GLU A 331 20.21 -10.73 -3.61
CA GLU A 331 19.33 -11.49 -4.51
C GLU A 331 18.14 -10.64 -4.99
N SER A 332 17.47 -9.92 -4.08
CA SER A 332 16.37 -8.99 -4.45
C SER A 332 16.82 -7.92 -5.44
N ILE A 333 18.01 -7.34 -5.23
CA ILE A 333 18.55 -6.29 -6.10
C ILE A 333 18.82 -6.83 -7.52
N SER A 334 19.27 -8.07 -7.65
CA SER A 334 19.50 -8.68 -8.96
C SER A 334 18.24 -8.67 -9.82
N ASN A 335 17.07 -8.92 -9.21
CA ASN A 335 15.78 -8.84 -9.89
C ASN A 335 15.36 -7.39 -10.14
N LEU A 336 15.54 -6.49 -9.16
CA LEU A 336 15.29 -5.06 -9.34
C LEU A 336 16.14 -4.44 -10.46
N ARG A 337 17.36 -4.92 -10.72
CA ARG A 337 18.25 -4.40 -11.77
C ARG A 337 17.69 -4.54 -13.19
N LYS A 338 16.77 -5.48 -13.41
CA LYS A 338 16.14 -5.68 -14.73
C LYS A 338 14.92 -4.77 -14.95
N LEU A 339 14.23 -4.40 -13.87
CA LEU A 339 13.01 -3.59 -13.94
C LEU A 339 13.21 -2.21 -14.61
N PRO A 340 14.32 -1.47 -14.39
CA PRO A 340 14.57 -0.24 -15.14
C PRO A 340 14.58 -0.44 -16.65
N ASP A 341 15.23 -1.51 -17.13
CA ASP A 341 15.32 -1.77 -18.55
C ASP A 341 13.96 -2.20 -19.12
N VAL A 342 13.16 -2.97 -18.35
CA VAL A 342 11.75 -3.25 -18.70
C VAL A 342 10.95 -1.96 -18.89
N LEU A 343 11.02 -1.01 -17.94
CA LEU A 343 10.30 0.27 -18.07
C LEU A 343 10.80 1.10 -19.25
N LEU A 344 12.12 1.15 -19.47
CA LEU A 344 12.72 1.89 -20.57
C LEU A 344 12.36 1.29 -21.94
N ASP A 345 12.25 -0.03 -22.03
CA ASP A 345 11.84 -0.72 -23.26
C ASP A 345 10.33 -0.58 -23.46
N THR A 346 9.51 -0.70 -22.40
CA THR A 346 8.07 -0.40 -22.46
C THR A 346 7.79 1.04 -22.89
N ALA A 347 8.62 2.01 -22.51
CA ALA A 347 8.49 3.38 -23.01
C ALA A 347 8.81 3.51 -24.51
N LYS A 348 9.70 2.69 -25.07
CA LYS A 348 9.99 2.68 -26.51
C LYS A 348 8.87 2.00 -27.29
N ASP A 349 8.36 0.91 -26.74
CA ASP A 349 7.39 0.01 -27.37
C ASP A 349 5.96 0.28 -26.88
N ILE A 350 5.69 1.50 -26.43
CA ILE A 350 4.41 1.89 -25.79
C ILE A 350 3.20 1.65 -26.71
N ASN A 351 3.40 1.67 -28.03
CA ASN A 351 2.36 1.41 -29.03
C ASN A 351 2.17 -0.09 -29.29
N ASP A 352 3.09 -0.94 -28.83
CA ASP A 352 3.09 -2.39 -29.01
C ASP A 352 2.76 -3.11 -27.68
N LEU A 353 2.15 -2.40 -26.74
CA LEU A 353 1.71 -2.98 -25.48
C LEU A 353 0.69 -4.11 -25.71
N PRO A 354 0.69 -5.15 -24.87
CA PRO A 354 -0.37 -6.17 -24.88
C PRO A 354 -1.75 -5.52 -24.78
N ALA A 355 -2.74 -6.06 -25.49
CA ALA A 355 -4.11 -5.52 -25.55
C ALA A 355 -4.83 -5.40 -24.19
N ASP A 356 -4.29 -6.04 -23.14
CA ASP A 356 -4.79 -6.02 -21.77
C ASP A 356 -3.99 -5.10 -20.84
N SER A 357 -3.06 -4.30 -21.37
CA SER A 357 -2.19 -3.41 -20.62
C SER A 357 -2.14 -2.02 -21.26
N SER A 358 -2.55 -1.00 -20.52
CA SER A 358 -2.46 0.39 -21.00
C SER A 358 -1.18 1.07 -20.50
N PRO A 359 -0.74 2.16 -21.15
CA PRO A 359 0.35 2.99 -20.61
C PRO A 359 0.10 3.49 -19.19
N GLU A 360 -1.15 3.80 -18.85
CA GLU A 360 -1.57 4.21 -17.50
C GLU A 360 -1.42 3.07 -16.50
N ASP A 361 -1.78 1.84 -16.88
CA ASP A 361 -1.55 0.66 -16.03
C ASP A 361 -0.06 0.44 -15.75
N VAL A 362 0.81 0.68 -16.76
CA VAL A 362 2.26 0.62 -16.56
C VAL A 362 2.70 1.69 -15.56
N ILE A 363 2.19 2.92 -15.68
CA ILE A 363 2.56 4.02 -14.79
C ILE A 363 2.08 3.76 -13.36
N ASP A 364 0.82 3.38 -13.19
CA ASP A 364 0.22 3.09 -11.89
C ASP A 364 0.90 1.90 -11.20
N GLY A 365 1.15 0.83 -11.95
CA GLY A 365 1.85 -0.34 -11.43
C GLY A 365 3.31 -0.06 -11.05
N ALA A 366 4.01 0.81 -11.80
CA ALA A 366 5.43 1.08 -11.59
C ALA A 366 5.73 2.17 -10.55
N MET A 367 4.88 3.19 -10.41
CA MET A 367 5.26 4.42 -9.70
C MET A 367 5.62 4.20 -8.23
N LEU A 368 4.84 3.37 -7.51
CA LEU A 368 5.08 3.11 -6.09
C LEU A 368 6.39 2.35 -5.90
N PRO A 369 6.64 1.24 -6.62
CA PRO A 369 7.94 0.58 -6.55
C PRO A 369 9.12 1.49 -6.82
N VAL A 370 9.03 2.35 -7.84
CA VAL A 370 10.08 3.29 -8.18
C VAL A 370 10.34 4.28 -7.05
N PHE A 371 9.32 4.95 -6.54
CA PHE A 371 9.49 5.96 -5.49
C PHE A 371 9.93 5.39 -4.15
N MET A 372 9.51 4.17 -3.82
CA MET A 372 9.93 3.52 -2.60
C MET A 372 11.41 3.11 -2.67
N VAL A 373 11.88 2.56 -3.79
CA VAL A 373 13.31 2.25 -3.98
C VAL A 373 14.15 3.54 -3.95
N MET A 374 13.68 4.61 -4.58
CA MET A 374 14.33 5.91 -4.51
C MET A 374 14.42 6.44 -3.07
N THR A 375 13.31 6.44 -2.34
CA THR A 375 13.26 6.91 -0.94
C THR A 375 14.21 6.10 -0.07
N ALA A 376 14.29 4.79 -0.29
CA ALA A 376 15.23 3.94 0.40
C ALA A 376 16.69 4.33 0.10
N THR A 377 17.02 4.62 -1.16
CA THR A 377 18.39 5.05 -1.54
C THR A 377 18.74 6.43 -1.00
N GLU A 378 17.80 7.37 -1.02
CA GLU A 378 17.96 8.71 -0.44
C GLU A 378 18.26 8.59 1.07
N ALA A 379 17.50 7.77 1.80
CA ALA A 379 17.71 7.53 3.22
C ALA A 379 19.08 6.90 3.50
N MET A 380 19.51 5.91 2.71
CA MET A 380 20.82 5.28 2.90
C MET A 380 22.00 6.21 2.58
N ASN A 381 21.82 7.17 1.67
CA ASN A 381 22.84 8.16 1.30
C ASN A 381 22.99 9.24 2.37
N GLN A 382 21.88 9.73 2.95
CA GLN A 382 21.91 10.75 4.01
C GLN A 382 22.70 10.32 5.25
N VAL A 383 22.88 9.02 5.47
CA VAL A 383 23.62 8.49 6.62
C VAL A 383 25.13 8.46 6.42
N ALA A 384 25.63 8.46 5.18
CA ALA A 384 27.06 8.54 4.94
C ALA A 384 27.69 9.83 5.53
N ASP A 385 26.86 10.87 5.72
CA ASP A 385 27.25 12.17 6.27
C ASP A 385 27.04 12.29 7.79
N ILE A 386 26.50 11.26 8.45
CA ILE A 386 26.26 11.28 9.90
C ILE A 386 27.54 10.86 10.63
N GLY A 387 28.38 11.87 10.88
CA GLY A 387 29.45 11.78 11.87
C GLY A 387 28.92 11.50 13.27
N GLU A 388 29.83 11.20 14.21
CA GLU A 388 29.58 10.88 15.62
C GLU A 388 28.87 11.99 16.44
N GLU A 389 28.36 13.04 15.80
CA GLU A 389 27.90 14.30 16.42
C GLU A 389 26.39 14.38 16.70
N LEU A 390 25.57 13.39 16.32
CA LEU A 390 24.12 13.43 16.60
C LEU A 390 23.76 12.95 18.02
N GLU A 391 22.75 13.59 18.61
CA GLU A 391 22.16 13.15 19.89
C GLU A 391 21.61 11.71 19.79
N GLU A 392 21.65 10.97 20.91
CA GLU A 392 21.38 9.53 20.96
C GLU A 392 19.98 9.14 20.41
N ALA A 393 18.99 10.03 20.54
CA ALA A 393 17.64 9.84 20.04
C ALA A 393 17.54 10.00 18.51
N GLU A 394 18.16 11.04 17.95
CA GLU A 394 18.20 11.28 16.50
C GLU A 394 18.98 10.16 15.81
N ARG A 395 20.09 9.73 16.41
CA ARG A 395 20.89 8.61 15.93
C ARG A 395 20.08 7.32 15.83
N LYS A 396 19.25 7.01 16.83
CA LYS A 396 18.37 5.81 16.82
C LYS A 396 17.29 5.88 15.74
N TRP A 397 16.66 7.04 15.55
CA TRP A 397 15.62 7.22 14.53
C TRP A 397 16.19 7.09 13.12
N ILE A 398 17.33 7.72 12.86
CA ILE A 398 17.99 7.65 11.55
C ILE A 398 18.47 6.22 11.25
N ILE A 399 19.05 5.53 12.23
CA ILE A 399 19.43 4.12 12.09
C ILE A 399 18.23 3.23 11.76
N GLY A 400 17.07 3.50 12.38
CA GLY A 400 15.81 2.84 12.05
C GLY A 400 15.41 3.05 10.60
N MET A 401 15.45 4.30 10.10
CA MET A 401 15.11 4.61 8.71
C MET A 401 16.01 3.91 7.69
N ILE A 402 17.32 3.84 7.93
CA ILE A 402 18.27 3.15 7.02
C ILE A 402 17.86 1.69 6.86
N VAL A 403 17.53 1.04 7.97
CA VAL A 403 17.33 -0.41 7.93
C VAL A 403 15.94 -0.77 7.50
N THR A 404 14.94 0.05 7.81
CA THR A 404 13.66 -0.05 7.11
C THR A 404 13.86 0.11 5.61
N ALA A 405 14.66 1.09 5.15
CA ALA A 405 14.98 1.27 3.72
C ALA A 405 15.71 0.06 3.10
N ILE A 406 16.68 -0.53 3.81
CA ILE A 406 17.41 -1.73 3.35
C ILE A 406 16.48 -2.95 3.30
N LEU A 407 15.70 -3.17 4.36
CA LEU A 407 14.82 -4.33 4.52
C LEU A 407 13.56 -4.23 3.66
N PHE A 408 13.13 -3.03 3.27
CA PHE A 408 11.94 -2.80 2.44
C PHE A 408 12.03 -3.47 1.05
N VAL A 409 13.23 -3.83 0.59
CA VAL A 409 13.47 -4.55 -0.67
C VAL A 409 13.29 -6.09 -0.51
N ILE A 410 13.13 -6.60 0.71
CA ILE A 410 13.03 -8.03 1.04
C ILE A 410 11.62 -8.64 0.92
N PRO A 411 10.49 -7.95 1.24
CA PRO A 411 9.13 -8.54 1.24
C PRO A 411 8.72 -9.23 -0.07
N ALA A 412 9.38 -8.92 -1.19
CA ALA A 412 9.10 -9.53 -2.49
C ALA A 412 9.66 -10.95 -2.69
N ILE A 413 10.46 -11.50 -1.77
CA ILE A 413 11.04 -12.86 -1.89
C ILE A 413 10.34 -13.81 -0.92
N GLY A 414 9.22 -14.40 -1.33
CA GLY A 414 8.59 -15.51 -0.59
C GLY A 414 9.41 -16.81 -0.57
N SER A 415 10.46 -16.93 -1.38
CA SER A 415 11.19 -18.19 -1.63
C SER A 415 12.53 -18.36 -0.90
N ALA A 416 13.09 -17.33 -0.26
CA ALA A 416 14.39 -17.41 0.44
C ALA A 416 14.30 -17.97 1.88
N LEU A 417 13.11 -18.40 2.31
CA LEU A 417 12.78 -18.63 3.72
C LEU A 417 13.17 -20.01 4.32
N THR A 418 13.89 -20.88 3.60
CA THR A 418 14.21 -22.23 4.12
C THR A 418 15.64 -22.45 4.58
N ALA A 419 16.53 -21.46 4.41
CA ALA A 419 17.91 -21.58 4.85
C ALA A 419 18.31 -20.41 5.75
N VAL A 420 18.87 -20.75 6.91
CA VAL A 420 19.51 -19.89 7.91
C VAL A 420 18.62 -19.49 9.11
N THR A 421 18.99 -20.07 10.25
CA THR A 421 18.43 -19.98 11.60
C THR A 421 18.60 -18.59 12.27
N GLY A 422 18.15 -17.52 11.61
CA GLY A 422 18.24 -16.16 12.17
C GLY A 422 17.21 -15.16 11.61
N ILE A 423 16.25 -15.65 10.82
CA ILE A 423 15.37 -14.82 9.99
C ILE A 423 14.09 -14.42 10.74
N ALA A 424 13.88 -14.78 12.02
CA ALA A 424 12.60 -14.59 12.72
C ALA A 424 12.01 -13.15 12.69
N MET A 425 12.83 -12.09 12.62
CA MET A 425 12.35 -10.71 12.42
C MET A 425 11.86 -10.43 10.98
N ILE A 426 12.62 -10.88 9.99
CA ILE A 426 12.24 -10.76 8.57
C ILE A 426 11.06 -11.68 8.29
N ALA A 427 11.01 -12.86 8.92
CA ALA A 427 9.91 -13.79 8.85
C ALA A 427 8.63 -13.19 9.42
N ARG A 428 8.65 -12.23 10.36
CA ARG A 428 7.44 -11.56 10.87
C ARG A 428 6.86 -10.52 9.92
N VAL A 429 7.73 -9.70 9.31
CA VAL A 429 7.35 -8.77 8.23
C VAL A 429 6.93 -9.56 6.98
N ALA A 430 7.61 -10.68 6.71
CA ALA A 430 7.31 -11.57 5.60
C ALA A 430 6.13 -12.51 5.86
N THR A 431 5.76 -12.89 7.09
CA THR A 431 4.54 -13.67 7.36
C THR A 431 3.30 -12.80 7.18
N LEU A 432 3.39 -11.51 7.52
CA LEU A 432 2.34 -10.54 7.18
C LEU A 432 2.20 -10.40 5.65
N ALA A 433 3.31 -10.48 4.90
CA ALA A 433 3.30 -10.46 3.42
C ALA A 433 3.01 -11.84 2.77
N ALA A 434 3.28 -12.97 3.43
CA ALA A 434 3.09 -14.32 2.90
C ALA A 434 1.66 -14.82 3.08
N GLU A 435 0.95 -14.33 4.10
CA GLU A 435 -0.52 -14.41 4.16
C GLU A 435 -1.17 -13.65 2.98
N ALA A 436 -0.44 -12.70 2.36
CA ALA A 436 -0.85 -11.91 1.21
C ALA A 436 -0.49 -12.46 -0.17
N GLY A 437 0.27 -13.55 -0.25
CA GLY A 437 0.57 -14.20 -1.53
C GLY A 437 -0.56 -15.09 -2.07
N ASN A 438 -1.59 -15.38 -1.28
CA ASN A 438 -2.60 -16.41 -1.58
C ASN A 438 -4.07 -15.94 -1.55
N ALA A 439 -4.35 -14.64 -1.40
CA ALA A 439 -5.71 -14.12 -1.32
C ALA A 439 -5.97 -13.03 -2.36
N VAL A 440 -7.05 -13.19 -3.13
CA VAL A 440 -7.58 -12.20 -4.07
C VAL A 440 -8.09 -11.01 -3.26
N TYR A 441 -7.45 -9.85 -3.37
CA TYR A 441 -7.72 -8.69 -2.52
C TYR A 441 -8.75 -7.72 -3.11
N GLY A 442 -9.67 -7.23 -2.26
CA GLY A 442 -10.60 -6.12 -2.54
C GLY A 442 -10.27 -4.86 -1.71
N ALA A 443 -10.96 -3.74 -2.00
CA ALA A 443 -10.69 -2.41 -1.42
C ALA A 443 -10.76 -2.31 0.13
N ILE A 444 -11.38 -3.30 0.80
CA ILE A 444 -11.49 -3.37 2.26
C ILE A 444 -10.16 -3.79 2.90
N ASP A 445 -9.40 -4.67 2.25
CA ASP A 445 -8.13 -5.18 2.79
C ASP A 445 -6.98 -4.16 2.72
N ILE A 446 -7.02 -3.25 1.72
CA ILE A 446 -6.04 -2.16 1.57
C ILE A 446 -6.16 -1.14 2.71
N ALA A 447 -7.40 -0.87 3.16
CA ALA A 447 -7.67 0.08 4.24
C ALA A 447 -7.25 -0.46 5.63
N GLU A 448 -7.22 -1.78 5.81
CA GLU A 448 -6.81 -2.41 7.06
C GLU A 448 -5.28 -2.66 7.10
N ASN A 449 -4.63 -2.93 5.95
CA ASN A 449 -3.19 -3.23 5.88
C ASN A 449 -2.49 -2.66 4.62
N PRO A 450 -2.28 -1.33 4.52
CA PRO A 450 -1.69 -0.70 3.33
C PRO A 450 -0.25 -1.17 3.02
N GLU A 451 0.54 -1.57 4.03
CA GLU A 451 1.89 -2.12 3.85
C GLU A 451 1.89 -3.45 3.07
N ASN A 452 0.83 -4.27 3.23
CA ASN A 452 0.68 -5.54 2.51
C ASN A 452 0.34 -5.31 1.03
N ALA A 453 -0.45 -4.28 0.72
CA ALA A 453 -0.77 -3.90 -0.66
C ALA A 453 0.48 -3.36 -1.40
N VAL A 454 1.36 -2.62 -0.71
CA VAL A 454 2.66 -2.21 -1.28
C VAL A 454 3.52 -3.42 -1.59
N ALA A 455 3.62 -4.39 -0.67
CA ALA A 455 4.36 -5.63 -0.90
C ALA A 455 3.79 -6.43 -2.10
N GLY A 456 2.46 -6.47 -2.24
CA GLY A 456 1.78 -7.09 -3.39
C GLY A 456 2.16 -6.44 -4.73
N ILE A 457 2.11 -5.11 -4.83
CA ILE A 457 2.54 -4.37 -6.03
C ILE A 457 4.00 -4.69 -6.35
N PHE A 458 4.87 -4.70 -5.35
CA PHE A 458 6.29 -5.05 -5.52
C PHE A 458 6.48 -6.49 -6.04
N GLY A 459 5.76 -7.46 -5.48
CA GLY A 459 5.81 -8.86 -5.92
C GLY A 459 5.38 -9.04 -7.37
N ILE A 460 4.27 -8.42 -7.75
CA ILE A 460 3.73 -8.43 -9.12
C ILE A 460 4.76 -7.84 -10.10
N VAL A 461 5.28 -6.64 -9.80
CA VAL A 461 6.22 -5.92 -10.66
C VAL A 461 7.59 -6.62 -10.74
N LEU A 462 8.07 -7.24 -9.66
CA LEU A 462 9.30 -8.03 -9.68
C LEU A 462 9.14 -9.36 -10.43
N GLY A 463 7.94 -9.93 -10.47
CA GLY A 463 7.62 -11.04 -11.36
C GLY A 463 7.87 -10.69 -12.83
N ILE A 464 7.59 -9.44 -13.24
CA ILE A 464 7.84 -8.93 -14.61
C ILE A 464 9.34 -8.96 -14.92
N ALA A 465 10.20 -8.58 -13.97
CA ALA A 465 11.65 -8.61 -14.16
C ALA A 465 12.21 -10.02 -14.43
N GLY A 466 11.50 -11.08 -14.02
CA GLY A 466 11.89 -12.47 -14.27
C GLY A 466 11.51 -12.99 -15.67
N VAL A 467 10.44 -12.48 -16.26
CA VAL A 467 9.78 -13.06 -17.45
C VAL A 467 9.65 -12.06 -18.62
N GLY A 468 9.89 -10.77 -18.38
CA GLY A 468 9.72 -9.66 -19.32
C GLY A 468 8.30 -9.10 -19.35
N SER A 469 8.10 -8.00 -20.08
CA SER A 469 6.81 -7.31 -20.29
C SER A 469 5.77 -8.14 -21.07
N ALA A 470 6.11 -9.37 -21.49
CA ALA A 470 5.24 -10.27 -22.25
C ALA A 470 4.21 -11.04 -21.41
N VAL A 471 4.22 -10.87 -20.08
CA VAL A 471 3.23 -11.51 -19.20
C VAL A 471 1.94 -10.69 -19.22
N LYS A 472 0.88 -11.30 -19.75
CA LYS A 472 -0.47 -10.72 -19.82
C LYS A 472 -1.00 -10.32 -18.44
N GLY A 473 -1.62 -9.14 -18.35
CA GLY A 473 -2.37 -8.66 -17.19
C GLY A 473 -1.57 -8.12 -15.99
N VAL A 474 -0.24 -8.25 -15.99
CA VAL A 474 0.55 -7.97 -14.77
C VAL A 474 0.58 -6.48 -14.40
N TRP A 475 0.72 -5.59 -15.39
CA TRP A 475 0.63 -4.14 -15.14
C TRP A 475 -0.75 -3.73 -14.67
N LYS A 476 -1.80 -4.30 -15.27
CA LYS A 476 -3.19 -4.06 -14.86
C LYS A 476 -3.44 -4.46 -13.42
N GLU A 477 -2.93 -5.61 -12.98
CA GLU A 477 -3.05 -6.08 -11.60
C GLU A 477 -2.33 -5.15 -10.61
N ALA A 478 -1.09 -4.76 -10.92
CA ALA A 478 -0.34 -3.79 -10.12
C ALA A 478 -1.03 -2.42 -10.06
N ALA A 479 -1.59 -1.97 -11.18
CA ALA A 479 -2.32 -0.70 -11.29
C ALA A 479 -3.61 -0.72 -10.44
N LEU A 480 -4.37 -1.81 -10.46
CA LEU A 480 -5.58 -1.96 -9.65
C LEU A 480 -5.27 -1.83 -8.15
N LEU A 481 -4.20 -2.49 -7.68
CA LEU A 481 -3.76 -2.34 -6.29
C LEU A 481 -3.37 -0.90 -5.98
N ARG A 482 -2.60 -0.24 -6.86
CA ARG A 482 -2.20 1.16 -6.68
C ARG A 482 -3.40 2.10 -6.60
N ARG A 483 -4.39 1.93 -7.48
CA ARG A 483 -5.61 2.76 -7.54
C ARG A 483 -6.48 2.62 -6.29
N GLY A 484 -6.34 1.52 -5.55
CA GLY A 484 -7.01 1.30 -4.27
C GLY A 484 -6.45 2.13 -3.09
N PHE A 485 -5.28 2.77 -3.22
CA PHE A 485 -4.69 3.57 -2.13
C PHE A 485 -5.43 4.90 -1.95
N LYS A 486 -5.76 5.23 -0.70
CA LYS A 486 -6.24 6.57 -0.32
C LYS A 486 -5.06 7.52 -0.12
N ALA A 487 -5.34 8.83 -0.15
CA ALA A 487 -4.35 9.86 0.12
C ALA A 487 -3.64 9.69 1.48
N ALA A 488 -4.34 9.18 2.49
CA ALA A 488 -3.77 8.87 3.81
C ALA A 488 -2.79 7.68 3.75
N ASP A 489 -3.11 6.66 2.96
CA ASP A 489 -2.27 5.47 2.77
C ASP A 489 -0.98 5.83 2.03
N LEU A 490 -1.05 6.73 1.05
CA LEU A 490 0.15 7.24 0.36
C LEU A 490 1.01 8.14 1.27
N ALA A 491 0.38 8.89 2.18
CA ALA A 491 1.09 9.74 3.14
C ALA A 491 1.83 8.92 4.19
N SER A 492 1.28 7.77 4.60
CA SER A 492 1.89 6.91 5.62
C SER A 492 3.18 6.25 5.15
N LEU A 493 3.40 6.12 3.83
CA LEU A 493 4.63 5.60 3.25
C LEU A 493 5.87 6.49 3.49
N GLY A 494 5.67 7.75 3.88
CA GLY A 494 6.76 8.68 4.21
C GLY A 494 7.56 9.15 2.98
N GLY A 495 8.70 9.81 3.22
CA GLY A 495 9.68 10.15 2.17
C GLY A 495 9.21 11.05 1.03
N GLY A 496 8.04 11.71 1.17
CA GLY A 496 7.44 12.49 0.10
C GLY A 496 6.82 11.65 -1.02
N VAL A 497 6.60 10.34 -0.81
CA VAL A 497 6.02 9.42 -1.81
C VAL A 497 4.69 9.93 -2.34
N LYS A 498 3.77 10.36 -1.45
CA LYS A 498 2.51 10.99 -1.86
C LYS A 498 2.71 12.17 -2.81
N SER A 499 3.67 13.06 -2.53
CA SER A 499 3.91 14.22 -3.38
C SER A 499 4.42 13.83 -4.77
N LYS A 500 5.31 12.83 -4.84
CA LYS A 500 5.82 12.29 -6.11
C LYS A 500 4.70 11.60 -6.91
N VAL A 501 3.82 10.89 -6.21
CA VAL A 501 2.61 10.28 -6.76
C VAL A 501 1.65 11.34 -7.30
N ASP A 502 1.27 12.34 -6.50
CA ASP A 502 0.38 13.42 -6.91
C ASP A 502 0.93 14.16 -8.15
N LEU A 503 2.26 14.29 -8.24
CA LEU A 503 2.93 14.90 -9.39
C LEU A 503 2.72 14.06 -10.66
N VAL A 504 2.88 12.74 -10.59
CA VAL A 504 2.59 11.82 -11.70
C VAL A 504 1.13 11.86 -12.09
N ASP A 505 0.22 11.75 -11.11
CA ASP A 505 -1.23 11.79 -11.32
C ASP A 505 -1.66 13.12 -11.97
N SER A 506 -0.95 14.22 -11.71
CA SER A 506 -1.21 15.52 -12.36
C SER A 506 -0.80 15.61 -13.84
N MET A 507 0.07 14.70 -14.31
CA MET A 507 0.56 14.66 -15.69
C MET A 507 -0.19 13.64 -16.52
N VAL A 508 -0.55 12.52 -15.91
CA VAL A 508 -1.24 11.41 -16.55
C VAL A 508 -2.73 11.69 -16.45
N LYS A 509 -3.34 12.00 -17.60
CA LYS A 509 -4.79 12.10 -17.70
C LYS A 509 -5.38 10.69 -17.70
N VAL A 510 -5.61 10.12 -16.52
CA VAL A 510 -6.65 9.09 -16.40
C VAL A 510 -7.94 9.81 -16.77
N CYS A 511 -8.68 9.24 -17.72
CA CYS A 511 -9.96 9.72 -18.29
C CYS A 511 -9.88 10.45 -19.65
N ARG A 512 -10.13 9.69 -20.73
CA ARG A 512 -10.59 10.21 -22.02
C ARG A 512 -11.98 9.64 -22.34
N ILE A 513 -12.98 10.36 -21.87
CA ILE A 513 -14.32 10.40 -22.45
C ILE A 513 -14.16 11.25 -23.73
N LYS A 514 -14.42 10.69 -24.92
CA LYS A 514 -14.46 11.45 -26.20
C LYS A 514 -15.25 12.78 -26.03
N SER A 515 -14.89 13.82 -26.77
CA SER A 515 -15.75 15.01 -26.92
C SER A 515 -16.42 14.98 -28.28
#